data_AF-A0A2E1PB00-F1
#
_entry.id   AF-A0A2E1PB00-F1
#
_cell.length_a   1.000
_cell.length_b   1.000
_cell.length_c   1.000
_cell.angle_alpha   90.00
_cell.angle_beta   90.00
_cell.angle_gamma   90.00
#
_symmetry.space_group_name_H-M   'P 1'
#
loop_
_entity.id
_entity.type
_entity.pdbx_description
1 polymer ?
#
loop_
_entity_poly.entity_id
_entity_poly.type
_entity_poly.pdbx_seq_one_letter_code
_entity_poly.pdbx_strand_id
1 'polypeptide(L)'
;MKNTFYLIFLSLLIFACKNDKQNQSGDKHQNHKMEQTASSSKKTLSPHKYTMEMIGDAHIHIDYSAPSVRGRIIYGGLLAYGEVWQSGAHNATWIETNKDIIINENLLN
;
A
#
# COMPACT_ATOMS: atom_id res chain seq x y z
N MET A 1 57.44 -22.09 1.73
CA MET A 1 56.71 -21.21 0.78
C MET A 1 55.19 -21.29 1.02
N LYS A 2 54.71 -21.01 2.24
CA LYS A 2 53.25 -21.00 2.57
C LYS A 2 52.88 -19.72 3.35
N ASN A 3 53.80 -19.18 4.16
CA ASN A 3 53.66 -17.87 4.82
C ASN A 3 53.82 -16.65 3.90
N THR A 4 54.39 -16.80 2.72
CA THR A 4 54.54 -15.69 1.76
C THR A 4 53.21 -15.37 1.07
N PHE A 5 52.29 -16.33 0.97
CA PHE A 5 50.94 -16.09 0.44
C PHE A 5 50.06 -15.28 1.40
N TYR A 6 50.20 -15.47 2.72
CA TYR A 6 49.46 -14.68 3.72
C TYR A 6 49.89 -13.20 3.73
N LEU A 7 51.15 -12.89 3.44
CA LEU A 7 51.63 -11.50 3.35
C LEU A 7 51.09 -10.75 2.13
N ILE A 8 50.84 -11.43 1.01
CA ILE A 8 50.21 -10.85 -0.18
C ILE A 8 48.69 -10.69 0.02
N PHE A 9 48.06 -11.60 0.77
CA PHE A 9 46.62 -11.52 1.08
C PHE A 9 46.31 -10.45 2.14
N LEU A 10 47.22 -10.20 3.08
CA LEU A 10 47.08 -9.16 4.11
C LEU A 10 47.26 -7.74 3.55
N SER A 11 48.03 -7.55 2.46
CA SER A 11 48.18 -6.24 1.82
C SER A 11 47.00 -5.83 0.94
N LEU A 12 46.15 -6.78 0.50
CA LEU A 12 44.99 -6.50 -0.35
C LEU A 12 43.76 -6.01 0.46
N LEU A 13 43.78 -6.13 1.79
CA LEU A 13 42.68 -5.79 2.68
C LEU A 13 42.64 -4.32 3.15
N ILE A 14 43.62 -3.49 2.77
CA ILE A 14 43.79 -2.13 3.30
C ILE A 14 43.41 -1.03 2.27
N PHE A 15 42.97 -1.38 1.05
CA PHE A 15 42.69 -0.40 -0.02
C PHE A 15 41.20 -0.07 -0.27
N ALA A 16 40.28 -0.39 0.63
CA ALA A 16 38.86 -0.11 0.43
C ALA A 16 38.18 0.59 1.62
N CYS A 17 38.73 1.73 2.06
CA CYS A 17 37.99 2.76 2.79
C CYS A 17 38.68 4.13 2.64
N LYS A 18 38.21 4.94 1.68
CA LYS A 18 38.31 6.40 1.75
C LYS A 18 37.01 7.00 1.24
N ASN A 19 36.41 7.79 2.13
CA ASN A 19 35.10 8.43 2.06
C ASN A 19 35.03 9.50 0.96
N ASP A 20 33.87 9.60 0.31
CA ASP A 20 33.34 10.89 -0.13
C ASP A 20 32.12 11.24 0.71
N LYS A 21 32.26 12.32 1.50
CA LYS A 21 31.13 13.06 2.05
C LYS A 21 30.53 13.89 0.93
N GLN A 22 29.26 13.64 0.61
CA GLN A 22 28.39 14.65 0.02
C GLN A 22 27.03 14.67 0.73
N ASN A 23 26.87 15.75 1.49
CA ASN A 23 25.70 16.62 1.57
C ASN A 23 24.38 16.13 2.20
N GLN A 24 23.95 16.98 3.14
CA GLN A 24 22.59 17.14 3.63
C GLN A 24 21.57 16.99 2.51
N SER A 25 20.56 16.17 2.75
CA SER A 25 19.21 16.49 2.33
C SER A 25 18.33 16.35 3.56
N GLY A 26 17.91 17.49 4.11
CA GLY A 26 16.97 17.49 5.21
C GLY A 26 15.68 16.81 4.80
N ASP A 27 15.04 16.16 5.78
CA ASP A 27 13.65 15.75 5.73
C ASP A 27 12.77 16.96 5.42
N LYS A 28 12.60 17.26 4.13
CA LYS A 28 11.46 18.02 3.64
C LYS A 28 10.35 16.98 3.47
N HIS A 29 9.55 16.82 4.51
CA HIS A 29 8.17 16.39 4.35
C HIS A 29 7.56 17.32 3.30
N GLN A 30 7.50 16.84 2.05
CA GLN A 30 6.76 17.54 1.03
C GLN A 30 5.30 17.40 1.43
N ASN A 31 4.78 18.50 1.95
CA ASN A 31 3.37 18.81 1.94
C ASN A 31 2.92 18.66 0.48
N HIS A 32 2.31 17.52 0.17
CA HIS A 32 1.70 17.28 -1.13
C HIS A 32 0.50 18.22 -1.23
N LYS A 33 0.75 19.42 -1.72
CA LYS A 33 -0.26 20.36 -2.19
C LYS A 33 -1.16 19.59 -3.16
N MET A 34 -2.41 19.34 -2.76
CA MET A 34 -3.45 18.86 -3.66
C MET A 34 -3.66 19.92 -4.74
N GLU A 35 -3.00 19.71 -5.87
CA GLU A 35 -3.28 20.43 -7.09
C GLU A 35 -4.48 19.76 -7.75
N GLN A 36 -5.66 20.32 -7.49
CA GLN A 36 -6.90 20.03 -8.23
C GLN A 36 -6.67 20.40 -9.69
N THR A 37 -6.24 19.43 -10.48
CA THR A 37 -6.25 19.52 -11.94
C THR A 37 -7.58 18.99 -12.44
N ALA A 38 -8.32 19.88 -13.10
CA ALA A 38 -9.59 19.61 -13.74
C ALA A 38 -9.50 18.42 -14.73
N SER A 39 -10.52 17.58 -14.68
CA SER A 39 -10.96 16.54 -15.62
C SER A 39 -10.14 16.36 -16.92
N SER A 40 -9.21 15.42 -16.89
CA SER A 40 -8.82 14.59 -18.03
C SER A 40 -9.06 13.13 -17.62
N SER A 41 -9.64 12.29 -18.49
CA SER A 41 -10.21 10.96 -18.21
C SER A 41 -9.20 9.86 -17.81
N LYS A 42 -8.25 10.18 -16.94
CA LYS A 42 -7.30 9.21 -16.39
C LYS A 42 -8.02 8.35 -15.36
N LYS A 43 -8.23 7.08 -15.68
CA LYS A 43 -8.84 6.08 -14.79
C LYS A 43 -8.10 6.06 -13.44
N THR A 44 -8.81 6.40 -12.36
CA THR A 44 -8.28 6.41 -10.99
C THR A 44 -7.77 5.03 -10.57
N LEU A 45 -6.79 5.01 -9.67
CA LEU A 45 -6.08 3.78 -9.36
C LEU A 45 -6.90 2.74 -8.59
N SER A 46 -7.83 3.24 -7.79
CA SER A 46 -8.92 2.51 -7.14
C SER A 46 -10.23 3.01 -7.76
N PRO A 47 -10.67 2.44 -8.89
CA PRO A 47 -11.93 2.82 -9.51
C PRO A 47 -13.08 2.69 -8.52
N HIS A 48 -13.99 3.66 -8.57
CA HIS A 48 -15.24 3.62 -7.84
C HIS A 48 -16.15 2.53 -8.41
N LYS A 49 -16.78 1.79 -7.51
CA LYS A 49 -17.69 0.67 -7.76
C LYS A 49 -18.84 0.77 -6.78
N TYR A 50 -20.00 0.28 -7.18
CA TYR A 50 -21.12 0.08 -6.29
C TYR A 50 -21.84 -1.22 -6.65
N THR A 51 -22.58 -1.75 -5.69
CA THR A 51 -23.52 -2.85 -5.90
C THR A 51 -24.78 -2.59 -5.09
N MET A 52 -25.91 -3.03 -5.63
CA MET A 52 -27.22 -2.90 -5.01
C MET A 52 -27.88 -4.26 -5.05
N GLU A 53 -28.42 -4.68 -3.92
CA GLU A 53 -29.09 -5.98 -3.78
C GLU A 53 -30.37 -5.82 -2.97
N MET A 54 -31.33 -6.70 -3.26
CA MET A 54 -32.60 -6.78 -2.56
C MET A 54 -32.66 -8.06 -1.74
N ILE A 55 -32.86 -7.95 -0.43
CA ILE A 55 -33.13 -9.10 0.44
C ILE A 55 -34.55 -8.96 0.97
N GLY A 56 -35.49 -9.67 0.36
CA GLY A 56 -36.91 -9.46 0.64
C GLY A 56 -37.34 -8.05 0.23
N ASP A 57 -37.72 -7.24 1.22
CA ASP A 57 -38.09 -5.82 1.06
C ASP A 57 -36.99 -4.84 1.50
N ALA A 58 -35.82 -5.36 1.92
CA ALA A 58 -34.66 -4.55 2.27
C ALA A 58 -33.83 -4.22 1.03
N HIS A 59 -33.56 -2.94 0.84
CA HIS A 59 -32.64 -2.39 -0.14
C HIS A 59 -31.27 -2.22 0.51
N ILE A 60 -30.25 -2.83 -0.08
CA ILE A 60 -28.86 -2.74 0.39
C ILE A 60 -28.04 -2.08 -0.71
N HIS A 61 -27.47 -0.92 -0.41
CA HIS A 61 -26.56 -0.21 -1.30
C HIS A 61 -25.15 -0.22 -0.69
N ILE A 62 -24.19 -0.73 -1.46
CA ILE A 62 -22.79 -0.79 -1.04
C ILE A 62 -21.96 0.00 -2.05
N ASP A 63 -21.32 1.07 -1.58
CA ASP A 63 -20.40 1.90 -2.35
C ASP A 63 -18.97 1.63 -1.90
N TYR A 64 -18.06 1.38 -2.85
CA TYR A 64 -16.70 0.98 -2.51
C TYR A 64 -15.67 1.35 -3.59
N SER A 65 -14.42 1.44 -3.16
CA SER A 65 -13.27 1.59 -4.07
C SER A 65 -12.64 0.23 -4.35
N ALA A 66 -12.36 -0.09 -5.62
CA ALA A 66 -11.83 -1.38 -6.06
C ALA A 66 -10.36 -1.31 -6.54
N PRO A 67 -9.36 -1.25 -5.64
CA PRO A 67 -7.94 -1.20 -6.01
C PRO A 67 -7.47 -2.49 -6.70
N SER A 68 -6.40 -2.40 -7.50
CA SER A 68 -5.79 -3.55 -8.19
C SER A 68 -4.32 -3.74 -7.79
N VAL A 69 -3.85 -4.99 -7.85
CA VAL A 69 -2.50 -5.41 -7.44
C VAL A 69 -1.39 -4.85 -8.35
N ARG A 70 -1.64 -4.76 -9.66
CA ARG A 70 -0.75 -4.13 -10.66
C ARG A 70 0.66 -4.72 -10.70
N GLY A 71 0.76 -6.05 -10.69
CA GLY A 71 2.04 -6.76 -10.77
C GLY A 71 2.90 -6.67 -9.51
N ARG A 72 2.42 -6.06 -8.41
CA ARG A 72 3.12 -6.09 -7.13
C ARG A 72 3.00 -7.46 -6.48
N ILE A 73 4.10 -7.92 -5.88
CA ILE A 73 4.09 -9.08 -4.98
C ILE A 73 3.53 -8.60 -3.65
N ILE A 74 2.26 -8.93 -3.38
CA ILE A 74 1.59 -8.51 -2.15
C ILE A 74 1.94 -9.48 -1.02
N TYR A 75 1.57 -10.75 -1.16
CA TYR A 75 1.80 -11.75 -0.14
C TYR A 75 3.19 -12.37 -0.24
N GLY A 76 3.86 -12.54 0.90
CA GLY A 76 5.24 -13.02 0.94
C GLY A 76 6.27 -11.98 0.47
N GLY A 77 5.84 -10.73 0.29
CA GLY A 77 6.67 -9.59 -0.05
C GLY A 77 6.30 -8.39 0.83
N LEU A 78 5.30 -7.61 0.40
CA LEU A 78 4.85 -6.42 1.12
C LEU A 78 4.12 -6.76 2.45
N LEU A 79 3.34 -7.83 2.46
CA LEU A 79 2.52 -8.22 3.59
C LEU A 79 2.84 -9.64 4.08
N ALA A 80 2.84 -9.80 5.40
CA ALA A 80 2.95 -11.09 6.06
C ALA A 80 1.65 -11.89 5.89
N TYR A 81 1.78 -13.22 5.78
CA TYR A 81 0.63 -14.11 5.75
C TYR A 81 -0.01 -14.22 7.15
N GLY A 82 -1.33 -14.25 7.20
CA GLY A 82 -2.09 -14.40 8.45
C GLY A 82 -2.30 -13.11 9.24
N GLU A 83 -1.66 -12.01 8.84
CA GLU A 83 -1.82 -10.71 9.47
C GLU A 83 -2.96 -9.90 8.84
N VAL A 84 -3.57 -9.01 9.64
CA VAL A 84 -4.60 -8.08 9.15
C VAL A 84 -3.93 -6.92 8.43
N TRP A 85 -4.41 -6.58 7.24
CA TRP A 85 -3.89 -5.49 6.42
C TRP A 85 -5.03 -4.72 5.73
N GLN A 86 -4.76 -3.45 5.39
CA GLN A 86 -5.70 -2.60 4.64
C GLN A 86 -5.42 -2.67 3.14
N SER A 87 -6.46 -2.82 2.33
CA SER A 87 -6.35 -3.01 0.87
C SER A 87 -5.98 -1.77 0.04
N GLY A 88 -5.68 -0.64 0.70
CA GLY A 88 -5.27 0.59 0.03
C GLY A 88 -6.38 1.24 -0.81
N ALA A 89 -7.65 1.02 -0.45
CA ALA A 89 -8.79 1.73 -1.03
C ALA A 89 -8.69 3.24 -0.76
N HIS A 90 -8.94 4.07 -1.78
CA HIS A 90 -8.86 5.54 -1.62
C HIS A 90 -10.03 6.10 -0.81
N ASN A 91 -11.25 5.61 -1.09
CA ASN A 91 -12.44 5.94 -0.30
C ASN A 91 -12.86 4.73 0.55
N ALA A 92 -13.37 5.00 1.75
CA ALA A 92 -13.95 4.00 2.63
C ALA A 92 -15.19 3.37 1.97
N THR A 93 -15.48 2.12 2.34
CA THR A 93 -16.73 1.45 1.93
C THR A 93 -17.89 2.05 2.71
N TRP A 94 -18.95 2.41 2.00
CA TRP A 94 -20.20 2.90 2.57
C TRP A 94 -21.30 1.88 2.35
N ILE A 95 -22.12 1.66 3.38
CA ILE A 95 -23.27 0.77 3.33
C ILE A 95 -24.48 1.58 3.75
N GLU A 96 -25.51 1.57 2.92
CA GLU A 96 -26.78 2.23 3.17
C GLU A 96 -27.90 1.19 3.06
N THR A 97 -28.78 1.19 4.06
CA THR A 97 -29.88 0.23 4.17
C THR A 97 -31.16 0.97 4.51
N ASN A 98 -32.27 0.58 3.89
CA ASN A 98 -33.58 1.18 4.20
C ASN A 98 -34.25 0.53 5.43
N LYS A 99 -33.69 -0.56 5.93
CA LYS A 99 -34.20 -1.38 7.02
C LYS A 99 -33.03 -1.83 7.89
N ASP A 100 -33.36 -2.17 9.13
CA ASP A 100 -32.42 -2.78 10.08
C ASP A 100 -31.92 -4.13 9.54
N ILE A 101 -30.62 -4.38 9.70
CA ILE A 101 -29.99 -5.63 9.26
C ILE A 101 -29.27 -6.28 10.44
N ILE A 102 -29.38 -7.60 10.57
CA ILE A 102 -28.64 -8.36 11.58
C ILE A 102 -27.45 -9.05 10.91
N ILE A 103 -26.25 -8.77 11.40
CA ILE A 103 -25.00 -9.44 10.99
C ILE A 103 -24.38 -10.11 12.20
N ASN A 104 -24.23 -11.44 12.17
CA ASN A 104 -23.68 -12.22 13.29
C ASN A 104 -24.31 -11.82 14.63
N GLU A 105 -25.65 -11.78 14.69
CA GLU A 105 -26.44 -11.40 15.88
C GLU A 105 -26.33 -9.92 16.30
N ASN A 106 -25.59 -9.09 15.56
CA ASN A 106 -25.48 -7.66 15.82
C ASN A 106 -26.42 -6.88 14.90
N LEU A 107 -27.27 -6.05 15.50
CA LEU A 107 -28.14 -5.14 14.76
C LEU A 107 -27.31 -3.97 14.20
N LEU A 108 -27.44 -3.74 12.89
CA LEU A 108 -27.01 -2.54 12.20
C LEU A 108 -28.22 -1.62 12.04
N ASN A 109 -28.12 -0.45 12.67
CA ASN A 109 -29.06 0.68 12.64
C ASN A 109 -28.30 1.89 12.10
#